data_AF-A0A3B8WIN1-F1
#
_entry.id   AF-A0A3B8WIN1-F1
#
_cell.length_a   1.000
_cell.length_b   1.000
_cell.length_c   1.000
_cell.angle_alpha   90.00
_cell.angle_beta   90.00
_cell.angle_gamma   90.00
#
_symmetry.space_group_name_H-M   'P 1'
#
loop_
_entity.id
_entity.type
_entity.pdbx_description
1 polymer ?
#
loop_
_entity_poly.entity_id
_entity_poly.type
_entity_poly.pdbx_seq_one_letter_code
_entity_poly.pdbx_strand_id
1 'polypeptide(L)'
;CLQSLRDELKLDYDQLAKGILHFYTNPAEFDAALEPSRIMRDLGCDRQVIDAGRAVELEPALEPIRHRIAGATYTADDESGDARKFTQALAEKCKEAGVAFE
;
A
#
# COMPACT_ATOMS: atom_id res chain seq x y z
N CYS A 1 -5.33 11.05 -3.76
CA CYS A 1 -4.23 11.98 -4.13
C CYS A 1 -3.28 11.34 -5.17
N LEU A 2 -2.69 10.17 -4.90
CA LEU A 2 -1.79 9.50 -5.87
C LEU A 2 -2.52 8.91 -7.09
N GLN A 3 -3.62 8.19 -6.88
CA GLN A 3 -4.39 7.57 -7.96
C GLN A 3 -4.88 8.60 -8.99
N SER A 4 -5.41 9.74 -8.50
CA SER A 4 -5.82 10.86 -9.36
C SER A 4 -4.65 11.40 -10.20
N LEU A 5 -3.48 11.62 -9.58
CA LEU A 5 -2.28 12.07 -10.29
C LEU A 5 -1.87 11.09 -11.39
N ARG A 6 -1.86 9.78 -11.08
CA ARG A 6 -1.54 8.71 -12.02
C ARG A 6 -2.49 8.71 -13.22
N ASP A 7 -3.79 8.82 -12.96
CA ASP A 7 -4.82 8.76 -14.01
C ASP A 7 -4.84 10.03 -14.89
N GLU A 8 -4.66 11.20 -14.27
CA GLU A 8 -4.60 12.50 -14.96
C GLU A 8 -3.35 12.62 -15.85
N LEU A 9 -2.18 12.28 -15.32
CA LEU A 9 -0.91 12.39 -16.04
C LEU A 9 -0.59 11.15 -16.90
N LYS A 10 -1.44 10.12 -16.87
CA LYS A 10 -1.26 8.85 -17.58
C LYS A 10 0.10 8.20 -17.27
N LEU A 11 0.47 8.18 -15.99
CA LEU A 11 1.74 7.59 -15.55
C LEU A 11 1.64 6.06 -15.59
N ASP A 12 2.49 5.44 -16.39
CA ASP A 12 2.71 3.99 -16.39
C ASP A 12 4.08 3.70 -15.77
N TYR A 13 4.07 2.95 -14.68
CA TYR A 13 5.27 2.60 -13.93
C TYR A 13 5.21 1.16 -13.41
N ASP A 14 4.57 0.27 -14.17
CA ASP A 14 4.29 -1.13 -13.79
C ASP A 14 3.49 -1.23 -12.48
N GLN A 15 2.54 -0.31 -12.27
CA GLN A 15 1.81 -0.22 -11.03
C GLN A 15 0.81 -1.37 -10.82
N LEU A 16 0.59 -1.73 -9.56
CA LEU A 16 -0.44 -2.65 -9.10
C LEU A 16 -1.22 -2.02 -7.94
N ALA A 17 -2.48 -1.67 -8.20
CA ALA A 17 -3.44 -1.21 -7.20
C ALA A 17 -4.19 -2.41 -6.59
N LYS A 18 -3.46 -3.27 -5.87
CA LYS A 18 -4.03 -4.45 -5.18
C LYS A 18 -4.11 -4.28 -3.65
N GLY A 19 -3.78 -3.10 -3.17
CA GLY A 19 -3.60 -2.83 -1.74
C GLY A 19 -2.31 -3.41 -1.19
N ILE A 20 -2.04 -3.12 0.08
CA ILE A 20 -0.90 -3.64 0.82
C ILE A 20 -1.38 -4.38 2.05
N LEU A 21 -0.98 -5.65 2.16
CA LEU A 21 -1.21 -6.52 3.30
C LEU A 21 0.06 -6.59 4.15
N HIS A 22 -0.02 -6.15 5.40
CA HIS A 22 1.02 -6.36 6.40
C HIS A 22 0.54 -7.40 7.42
N PHE A 23 1.16 -8.59 7.43
CA PHE A 23 0.86 -9.62 8.42
C PHE A 23 1.91 -9.62 9.54
N TYR A 24 1.49 -10.03 10.73
CA TYR A 24 2.32 -10.07 11.92
C TYR A 24 2.37 -11.50 12.45
N THR A 25 3.57 -11.96 12.80
CA THR A 25 3.76 -13.28 13.44
C THR A 25 4.02 -13.18 14.94
N ASN A 26 4.34 -11.97 15.42
CA ASN A 26 4.51 -11.64 16.82
C ASN A 26 3.27 -10.89 17.34
N PRO A 27 2.56 -11.42 18.37
CA PRO A 27 1.39 -10.75 18.94
C PRO A 27 1.68 -9.33 19.45
N ALA A 28 2.85 -9.08 20.04
CA ALA A 28 3.20 -7.76 20.56
C ALA A 28 3.36 -6.72 19.45
N GLU A 29 3.87 -7.12 18.28
CA GLU A 29 3.96 -6.24 17.10
C GLU A 29 2.59 -5.98 16.48
N PHE A 30 1.71 -7.00 16.50
CA PHE A 30 0.32 -6.83 16.06
C PHE A 30 -0.44 -5.84 16.95
N ASP A 31 -0.33 -5.97 18.27
CA ASP A 31 -0.95 -5.04 19.22
C ASP A 31 -0.42 -3.62 19.03
N ALA A 32 0.90 -3.47 18.82
CA ALA A 32 1.52 -2.18 18.53
C ALA A 32 1.05 -1.56 17.20
N ALA A 33 0.56 -2.36 16.25
CA ALA A 33 0.05 -1.88 14.97
C ALA A 33 -1.40 -1.36 15.03
N LEU A 34 -2.14 -1.64 16.10
CA LEU A 34 -3.56 -1.25 16.24
C LEU A 34 -3.74 0.27 16.31
N GLU A 35 -2.97 0.93 17.18
CA GLU A 35 -3.09 2.37 17.38
C GLU A 35 -2.64 3.19 16.14
N PRO A 36 -1.50 2.88 15.48
CA PRO A 36 -1.16 3.47 14.19
C PRO A 36 -2.24 3.25 13.12
N SER A 37 -2.84 2.06 13.05
CA SER A 37 -3.95 1.81 12.11
C SER A 37 -5.16 2.70 12.39
N ARG A 38 -5.48 2.92 13.67
CA ARG A 38 -6.56 3.82 14.07
C ARG A 38 -6.28 5.26 13.63
N ILE A 39 -5.07 5.76 13.91
CA ILE A 39 -4.64 7.11 13.51
C ILE A 39 -4.68 7.27 11.99
N MET A 40 -4.21 6.28 11.22
CA MET A 40 -4.26 6.32 9.76
C MET A 40 -5.70 6.39 9.23
N ARG A 41 -6.63 5.64 9.81
CA ARG A 41 -8.06 5.73 9.47
C ARG A 41 -8.64 7.09 9.78
N ASP A 42 -8.31 7.68 10.92
CA ASP A 42 -8.77 9.02 11.30
C ASP A 42 -8.26 10.10 10.32
N LEU A 43 -7.10 9.85 9.67
CA LEU A 43 -6.52 10.70 8.62
C LEU A 43 -7.02 10.38 7.20
N GLY A 44 -7.98 9.46 7.06
CA GLY A 44 -8.59 9.10 5.78
C GLY A 44 -7.88 8.00 4.98
N CYS A 45 -6.91 7.31 5.58
CA CYS A 45 -6.32 6.10 5.01
C CYS A 45 -7.01 4.87 5.61
N ASP A 46 -7.84 4.16 4.85
CA ASP A 46 -8.62 3.02 5.34
C ASP A 46 -7.74 1.78 5.60
N ARG A 47 -6.95 1.86 6.67
CA ARG A 47 -6.12 0.76 7.16
C ARG A 47 -6.94 -0.12 8.09
N GLN A 48 -7.42 -1.22 7.54
CA GLN A 48 -8.26 -2.19 8.23
C GLN A 48 -7.39 -3.15 9.04
N VAL A 49 -7.79 -3.44 10.29
CA VAL A 49 -7.19 -4.52 11.08
C VAL A 49 -8.01 -5.78 10.80
N ILE A 50 -7.33 -6.85 10.39
CA ILE A 50 -7.96 -8.12 9.99
C ILE A 50 -7.29 -9.29 10.71
N ASP A 51 -8.01 -10.40 10.81
CA ASP A 51 -7.46 -11.63 11.38
C ASP A 51 -6.63 -12.44 10.37
N ALA A 52 -6.00 -13.51 10.86
CA ALA A 52 -5.22 -14.43 10.05
C ALA A 52 -6.04 -15.14 8.96
N GLY A 53 -7.33 -15.40 9.19
CA GLY A 53 -8.20 -16.03 8.20
C GLY A 53 -8.41 -15.11 7.00
N ARG A 54 -8.79 -13.87 7.27
CA ARG A 54 -8.98 -12.87 6.23
C ARG A 54 -7.68 -12.53 5.48
N ALA A 55 -6.55 -12.53 6.17
CA ALA A 55 -5.23 -12.37 5.53
C ALA A 55 -4.95 -13.48 4.50
N VAL A 56 -5.31 -14.72 4.80
CA VAL A 56 -5.16 -15.86 3.88
C VAL A 56 -6.18 -15.83 2.74
N GLU A 57 -7.39 -15.35 2.98
CA GLU A 57 -8.36 -15.13 1.90
C GLU A 57 -7.87 -14.09 0.88
N LEU A 58 -7.15 -13.05 1.35
CA LEU A 58 -6.54 -12.03 0.50
C LEU A 58 -5.28 -12.54 -0.21
N GLU A 59 -4.43 -13.31 0.49
CA GLU A 59 -3.21 -13.91 -0.06
C GLU A 59 -3.13 -15.41 0.28
N PRO A 60 -3.66 -16.29 -0.61
CA PRO A 60 -3.70 -17.74 -0.38
C PRO A 60 -2.31 -18.37 -0.19
N ALA A 61 -1.23 -17.74 -0.66
CA ALA A 61 0.12 -18.24 -0.42
C ALA A 61 0.52 -18.25 1.07
N LEU A 62 -0.22 -17.54 1.93
CA LEU A 62 0.00 -17.52 3.38
C LEU A 62 -0.59 -18.73 4.12
N GLU A 63 -1.42 -19.57 3.47
CA GLU A 63 -2.06 -20.74 4.10
C GLU A 63 -1.07 -21.62 4.92
N PRO A 64 0.14 -21.97 4.42
CA PRO A 64 1.08 -22.82 5.16
C PRO A 64 1.53 -22.22 6.51
N ILE A 65 1.45 -20.90 6.66
CA ILE A 65 1.86 -20.18 7.87
C ILE A 65 0.69 -19.58 8.64
N ARG A 66 -0.56 -19.86 8.27
CA ARG A 66 -1.77 -19.31 8.92
C ARG A 66 -1.73 -19.39 10.44
N HIS A 67 -1.30 -20.54 10.98
CA HIS A 67 -1.21 -20.80 12.41
C HIS A 67 -0.15 -19.95 13.16
N ARG A 68 0.74 -19.27 12.43
CA ARG A 68 1.78 -18.38 12.98
C ARG A 68 1.41 -16.91 12.88
N ILE A 69 0.33 -16.58 12.16
CA ILE A 69 -0.11 -15.20 11.98
C ILE A 69 -0.93 -14.78 13.20
N ALA A 70 -0.44 -13.79 13.93
CA ALA A 70 -1.15 -13.19 15.07
C ALA A 70 -2.29 -12.28 14.60
N GLY A 71 -2.13 -11.65 13.44
CA GLY A 71 -3.11 -10.79 12.78
C GLY A 71 -2.48 -10.04 11.61
N ALA A 72 -3.25 -9.19 10.95
CA ALA A 72 -2.75 -8.39 9.84
C ALA A 72 -3.45 -7.03 9.74
N THR A 73 -2.88 -6.15 8.94
CA THR A 73 -3.52 -4.90 8.51
C THR A 73 -3.53 -4.83 7.00
N TYR A 74 -4.61 -4.33 6.43
CA TYR A 74 -4.79 -4.20 4.99
C TYR A 74 -5.26 -2.80 4.63
N THR A 75 -4.66 -2.22 3.60
CA THR A 75 -5.09 -0.96 2.99
C THR A 75 -5.39 -1.22 1.52
N ALA A 76 -6.65 -1.13 1.11
CA ALA A 76 -7.07 -1.46 -0.26
C ALA A 76 -6.61 -0.42 -1.30
N ASP A 77 -6.55 0.85 -0.88
CA ASP A 77 -6.24 1.98 -1.76
C ASP A 77 -4.75 2.14 -2.06
N ASP A 78 -3.89 1.41 -1.37
CA ASP A 78 -2.46 1.43 -1.61
C ASP A 78 -2.10 0.73 -2.92
N GLU A 79 -1.07 1.24 -3.58
CA GLU A 79 -0.51 0.68 -4.80
C GLU A 79 1.02 0.50 -4.68
N SER A 80 1.56 -0.41 -5.48
CA SER A 80 3.01 -0.62 -5.64
C SER A 80 3.41 -0.48 -7.10
N GLY A 81 4.69 -0.25 -7.39
CA GLY A 81 5.21 -0.14 -8.75
C GLY A 81 6.69 0.24 -8.79
N ASP A 82 7.23 0.44 -10.00
CA ASP A 82 8.62 0.83 -10.20
C ASP A 82 8.83 2.34 -9.91
N ALA A 83 9.51 2.62 -8.79
CA ALA A 83 9.81 3.99 -8.37
C ALA A 83 10.66 4.77 -9.37
N ARG A 84 11.56 4.11 -10.11
CA ARG A 84 12.39 4.77 -11.13
C ARG A 84 11.53 5.17 -12.32
N LYS A 85 10.69 4.28 -12.84
CA LYS A 85 9.77 4.62 -13.95
C LYS A 85 8.82 5.74 -13.55
N PHE A 86 8.25 5.67 -12.35
CA PHE A 86 7.36 6.71 -11.83
C PHE A 86 8.05 8.09 -11.79
N THR A 87 9.23 8.17 -11.18
CA THR A 87 9.96 9.44 -11.03
C THR A 87 10.44 10.00 -12.36
N GLN A 88 10.87 9.15 -13.30
CA GLN A 88 11.25 9.59 -14.65
C GLN A 88 10.04 10.12 -15.43
N ALA A 89 8.92 9.38 -15.44
CA ALA A 89 7.71 9.82 -16.12
C ALA A 89 7.15 11.12 -15.54
N LEU A 90 7.17 11.25 -14.21
CA LEU A 90 6.75 12.48 -13.54
C LEU A 90 7.68 13.66 -13.87
N ALA A 91 9.00 13.44 -13.91
CA ALA A 91 9.95 14.48 -14.28
C ALA A 91 9.72 14.99 -15.71
N GLU A 92 9.42 14.10 -16.67
CA GLU A 92 9.07 14.51 -18.03
C GLU A 92 7.77 15.33 -18.06
N LYS A 93 6.74 14.95 -17.29
CA LYS A 93 5.50 15.74 -17.15
C LYS A 93 5.74 17.12 -16.53
N CYS A 94 6.65 17.21 -15.56
CA CYS A 94 7.05 18.49 -14.99
C CYS A 94 7.79 19.38 -16.01
N LYS A 95 8.67 18.81 -16.84
CA LYS A 95 9.34 19.56 -17.92
C LYS A 95 8.33 20.07 -18.95
N GLU A 96 7.35 19.26 -19.34
CA GLU A 96 6.24 19.68 -20.20
C GLU A 96 5.45 20.85 -19.59
N ALA A 97 5.32 20.88 -18.26
CA ALA A 97 4.69 21.98 -17.52
C ALA A 97 5.61 23.20 -17.29
N GLY A 98 6.83 23.20 -17.84
CA GLY A 98 7.77 24.33 -17.78
C GLY A 98 8.75 24.31 -16.61
N VAL A 99 8.84 23.20 -15.86
CA VAL A 99 9.84 23.05 -14.79
C VAL A 99 11.22 22.77 -15.38
N ALA A 100 12.25 23.47 -14.91
CA ALA A 100 13.64 23.18 -15.20
C ALA A 100 14.28 22.43 -14.02
N PHE A 101 15.02 21.37 -14.32
CA PHE A 101 15.78 20.59 -13.35
C PHE A 101 17.28 20.86 -13.59
N GLU A 102 17.99 21.28 -12.55
CA GLU A 102 19.45 21.58 -12.57
C GLU A 102 20.30 20.38 -12.13
#